data_AF-A0A968PXM7-F1
#
_entry.id   AF-A0A968PXM7-F1
#
_cell.length_a   1.000
_cell.length_b   1.000
_cell.length_c   1.000
_cell.angle_alpha   90.00
_cell.angle_beta   90.00
_cell.angle_gamma   90.00
#
_symmetry.space_group_name_H-M   'P 1'
#
loop_
_entity.id
_entity.type
_entity.pdbx_description
1 polymer ?
#
loop_
_entity_poly.entity_id
_entity_poly.type
_entity_poly.pdbx_seq_one_letter_code
_entity_poly.pdbx_strand_id
1 'polypeptide(L)'
;MERKLFTAYELDINNQTFVVVFYNAEQAKRIRQTAGAKNEFNQLFHTELPVVVVTQYLTAGNGVNIQYELQDGTERDFLNLYLLEVPYFYFSNGSEDDTDEERIAKLKENLWYLAKLHSEKYLSEQEFRAKLSTLHKPNDWNNTYQHHPRMSHDYLLNTIASLIQAMGRIERVWKPIPDQSVVLCREAYHAFQQFLGPEFDDLRYIREPMISHNLQTLLAKIEEQIPQQERMARRKQDARLAELNEVCKRNITQFIERFDTIRSQADRGKLRQIWRRLRIAALRHDFADNTLQEWSAVYNSPNVHNGEVYLSPDYESLPINHDQPDSRAWRLNAVYDVVSDNHTIREYFAKHGYEFDFDMDGAKIVFVPYFHQAILSGAIGEEAI
;
A
#
# COMPACT_ATOMS: atom_id res chain seq x y z
N MET A 1 40.79 -15.85 6.75
CA MET A 1 39.88 -15.31 5.72
C MET A 1 39.07 -14.22 6.38
N GLU A 2 39.41 -12.95 6.15
CA GLU A 2 38.59 -11.83 6.61
C GLU A 2 37.26 -11.87 5.85
N ARG A 3 36.14 -11.94 6.59
CA ARG A 3 34.81 -11.74 6.02
C ARG A 3 34.73 -10.29 5.56
N LYS A 4 34.56 -10.05 4.25
CA LYS A 4 34.24 -8.72 3.71
C LYS A 4 33.03 -8.15 4.45
N LEU A 5 33.10 -6.87 4.83
CA LEU A 5 32.04 -6.18 5.55
C LEU A 5 30.82 -5.90 4.66
N PHE A 6 31.08 -5.67 3.37
CA PHE A 6 30.06 -5.46 2.36
C PHE A 6 29.98 -6.67 1.44
N THR A 7 28.79 -7.25 1.33
CA THR A 7 28.51 -8.23 0.28
C THR A 7 27.99 -7.45 -0.92
N ALA A 8 28.83 -7.33 -1.94
CA ALA A 8 28.50 -6.71 -3.22
C ALA A 8 28.19 -7.79 -4.25
N TYR A 9 27.17 -7.55 -5.07
CA TYR A 9 26.72 -8.44 -6.13
C TYR A 9 26.89 -7.73 -7.48
N GLU A 10 27.43 -8.42 -8.48
CA GLU A 10 27.44 -7.92 -9.85
C GLU A 10 26.18 -8.43 -10.56
N LEU A 11 25.43 -7.50 -11.18
CA LEU A 11 24.18 -7.77 -11.86
C LEU A 11 24.22 -7.17 -13.26
N ASP A 12 23.95 -7.99 -14.26
CA ASP A 12 23.83 -7.55 -15.65
C ASP A 12 22.36 -7.31 -16.00
N ILE A 13 22.03 -6.06 -16.35
CA ILE A 13 20.69 -5.65 -16.75
C ILE A 13 20.82 -4.82 -18.03
N ASN A 14 20.11 -5.18 -19.10
CA ASN A 14 20.10 -4.45 -20.37
C ASN A 14 21.51 -4.17 -20.94
N ASN A 15 22.41 -5.17 -20.91
CA ASN A 15 23.82 -5.06 -21.33
C ASN A 15 24.65 -4.02 -20.55
N GLN A 16 24.23 -3.69 -19.33
CA GLN A 16 24.99 -2.86 -18.40
C GLN A 16 25.20 -3.64 -17.09
N THR A 17 26.45 -3.69 -16.63
CA THR A 17 26.82 -4.33 -15.37
C THR A 17 26.73 -3.32 -14.23
N PHE A 18 26.09 -3.71 -13.14
CA PHE A 18 25.91 -2.91 -11.93
C PHE A 18 26.51 -3.61 -10.73
N VAL A 19 27.05 -2.83 -9.78
CA VAL A 19 27.45 -3.31 -8.46
C VAL A 19 26.33 -2.99 -7.48
N VAL A 20 25.69 -4.01 -6.93
CA VAL A 20 24.59 -3.87 -5.97
C VAL A 20 25.04 -4.23 -4.57
N VAL A 21 24.80 -3.33 -3.62
CA VAL A 21 25.23 -3.47 -2.23
C VAL A 21 24.04 -3.25 -1.30
N PHE A 22 23.79 -4.22 -0.44
CA PHE A 22 22.80 -4.09 0.63
C PHE A 22 23.44 -3.43 1.84
N TYR A 23 22.78 -2.37 2.30
CA TYR A 23 23.28 -1.45 3.31
C TYR A 23 22.31 -1.38 4.49
N ASN A 24 22.79 -1.69 5.69
CA ASN A 24 21.99 -1.67 6.91
C ASN A 24 22.61 -0.80 8.04
N ALA A 25 21.86 -0.61 9.12
CA ALA A 25 22.26 0.23 10.24
C ALA A 25 23.53 -0.26 10.96
N GLU A 26 23.79 -1.56 10.97
CA GLU A 26 24.98 -2.13 11.58
C GLU A 26 26.23 -1.79 10.76
N GLN A 27 26.17 -1.97 9.44
CA GLN A 27 27.25 -1.59 8.52
C GLN A 27 27.53 -0.08 8.61
N ALA A 28 26.48 0.73 8.69
CA ALA A 28 26.60 2.16 8.90
C ALA A 28 27.34 2.54 10.19
N LYS A 29 27.05 1.85 11.29
CA LYS A 29 27.73 2.06 12.57
C LYS A 29 29.21 1.71 12.45
N ARG A 30 29.53 0.61 11.76
CA ARG A 30 30.92 0.16 11.55
C ARG A 30 31.72 1.11 10.66
N ILE A 31 31.13 1.68 9.59
CA ILE A 31 31.76 2.72 8.76
C ILE A 31 32.18 3.92 9.61
N ARG A 32 31.32 4.36 10.54
CA ARG A 32 31.63 5.51 11.43
C ARG A 32 32.72 5.19 12.46
N GLN A 33 32.83 3.94 12.87
CA GLN A 33 33.72 3.52 13.96
C GLN A 33 35.10 3.08 13.47
N THR A 34 35.25 2.67 12.21
CA THR A 34 36.50 2.08 11.72
C THR A 34 36.90 2.62 10.36
N ALA A 35 38.15 3.09 10.24
CA ALA A 35 38.71 3.57 8.97
C ALA A 35 38.75 2.45 7.90
N GLY A 36 38.97 1.21 8.32
CA GLY A 36 38.94 0.04 7.42
C GLY A 36 37.58 -0.13 6.74
N ALA A 37 36.48 -0.06 7.49
CA ALA A 37 35.13 -0.15 6.95
C ALA A 37 34.78 1.02 6.02
N LYS A 38 35.20 2.25 6.38
CA LYS A 38 35.03 3.43 5.52
C LYS A 38 35.75 3.23 4.18
N ASN A 39 36.99 2.76 4.21
CA ASN A 39 37.77 2.50 3.01
C ASN A 39 37.16 1.39 2.15
N GLU A 40 36.71 0.28 2.76
CA GLU A 40 36.07 -0.82 2.03
C GLU A 40 34.78 -0.35 1.34
N PHE A 41 33.98 0.50 1.99
CA PHE A 41 32.79 1.09 1.39
C PHE A 41 33.12 2.03 0.23
N ASN A 42 34.07 2.94 0.42
CA ASN A 42 34.48 3.90 -0.61
C ASN A 42 35.06 3.23 -1.86
N GLN A 43 35.79 2.11 -1.68
CA GLN A 43 36.36 1.34 -2.79
C GLN A 43 35.30 0.82 -3.78
N LEU A 44 34.05 0.61 -3.34
CA LEU A 44 32.96 0.21 -4.23
C LEU A 44 32.71 1.26 -5.32
N PHE A 45 32.86 2.54 -4.98
CA PHE A 45 32.62 3.69 -5.85
C PHE A 45 33.87 4.11 -6.64
N HIS A 46 35.00 3.41 -6.46
CA HIS A 46 36.23 3.64 -7.21
C HIS A 46 36.28 2.85 -8.52
N THR A 47 35.26 2.04 -8.78
CA THR A 47 35.08 1.28 -10.01
C THR A 47 34.44 2.16 -11.09
N GLU A 48 34.64 1.82 -12.37
CA GLU A 48 33.93 2.48 -13.48
C GLU A 48 32.48 1.99 -13.62
N LEU A 49 32.08 1.02 -12.80
CA LEU A 49 30.73 0.44 -12.82
C LEU A 49 29.76 1.29 -12.00
N PRO A 50 28.50 1.45 -12.45
CA PRO A 50 27.46 2.06 -11.64
C PRO A 50 27.20 1.24 -10.36
N VAL A 51 27.16 1.93 -9.23
CA VAL A 51 26.90 1.33 -7.91
C VAL A 51 25.48 1.65 -7.46
N VAL A 52 24.73 0.62 -7.09
CA VAL A 52 23.39 0.71 -6.50
C VAL A 52 23.46 0.31 -5.03
N VAL A 53 23.04 1.22 -4.16
CA VAL A 53 22.96 0.96 -2.72
C VAL A 53 21.50 0.78 -2.33
N VAL A 54 21.18 -0.40 -1.78
CA VAL A 54 19.83 -0.74 -1.32
C VAL A 54 19.80 -0.68 0.21
N THR A 55 18.90 0.13 0.78
CA THR A 55 18.80 0.35 2.23
C THR A 55 17.34 0.45 2.67
N GLN A 56 17.09 0.22 3.95
CA GLN A 56 15.78 0.38 4.58
C GLN A 56 15.61 1.75 5.25
N TYR A 57 14.36 2.21 5.40
CA TYR A 57 14.01 3.47 6.08
C TYR A 57 14.53 3.54 7.52
N LEU A 58 14.46 2.47 8.32
CA LEU A 58 14.98 2.46 9.70
C LEU A 58 16.49 2.71 9.75
N THR A 59 17.23 2.21 8.76
CA THR A 59 18.65 2.51 8.60
C THR A 59 18.87 3.98 8.23
N ALA A 60 18.00 4.54 7.39
CA ALA A 60 18.03 5.96 7.00
C ALA A 60 17.53 6.92 8.11
N GLY A 61 16.65 6.48 9.01
CA GLY A 61 16.11 7.26 10.14
C GLY A 61 17.08 7.42 11.29
N ASN A 62 17.95 6.42 11.51
CA ASN A 62 18.97 6.38 12.59
C ASN A 62 20.16 7.35 12.40
N GLY A 63 19.98 8.45 11.67
CA GLY A 63 21.03 9.46 11.51
C GLY A 63 22.25 8.96 10.73
N VAL A 64 22.07 7.95 9.87
CA VAL A 64 23.13 7.40 9.01
C VAL A 64 23.30 8.26 7.77
N ASN A 65 24.49 8.81 7.58
CA ASN A 65 24.85 9.46 6.31
C ASN A 65 25.36 8.38 5.36
N ILE A 66 24.73 8.30 4.19
CA ILE A 66 25.21 7.47 3.10
C ILE A 66 25.93 8.45 2.17
N GLN A 67 27.22 8.62 2.42
CA GLN A 67 28.13 9.44 1.62
C GLN A 67 29.31 8.57 1.26
N TYR A 68 29.91 8.82 0.11
CA TYR A 68 31.10 8.11 -0.33
C TYR A 68 32.17 9.10 -0.77
N GLU A 69 33.41 8.62 -0.74
CA GLU A 69 34.58 9.38 -1.13
C GLU A 69 35.15 8.80 -2.42
N LEU A 70 35.38 9.66 -3.41
CA LEU A 70 36.03 9.29 -4.66
C LEU A 70 37.54 9.06 -4.46
N GLN A 71 38.21 8.50 -5.47
CA GLN A 71 39.66 8.24 -5.42
C GLN A 71 40.49 9.51 -5.15
N ASP A 72 39.98 10.68 -5.54
CA ASP A 72 40.61 11.98 -5.35
C ASP A 72 40.37 12.59 -3.95
N GLY A 73 39.67 11.88 -3.06
CA GLY A 73 39.33 12.36 -1.71
C GLY A 73 38.09 13.25 -1.65
N THR A 74 37.40 13.46 -2.78
CA THR A 74 36.18 14.27 -2.81
C THR A 74 34.99 13.48 -2.27
N GLU A 75 34.36 13.98 -1.21
CA GLU A 75 33.06 13.49 -0.74
C GLU A 75 31.96 13.82 -1.75
N ARG A 76 31.09 12.84 -2.03
CA ARG A 76 29.94 12.97 -2.91
C ARG A 76 28.68 12.36 -2.29
N ASP A 77 27.56 12.97 -2.67
CA ASP A 77 26.22 12.42 -2.46
C ASP A 77 25.80 11.56 -3.68
N PHE A 78 24.72 10.80 -3.51
CA PHE A 78 24.13 10.01 -4.58
C PHE A 78 23.41 10.90 -5.60
N LEU A 79 23.52 10.53 -6.87
CA LEU A 79 22.90 11.27 -7.98
C LEU A 79 21.43 10.86 -8.19
N ASN A 80 21.10 9.61 -7.91
CA ASN A 80 19.77 9.06 -8.13
C ASN A 80 19.22 8.48 -6.83
N LEU A 81 18.03 8.91 -6.43
CA LEU A 81 17.31 8.38 -5.27
C LEU A 81 16.03 7.72 -5.74
N TYR A 82 15.86 6.44 -5.42
CA TYR A 82 14.65 5.68 -5.70
C TYR A 82 13.94 5.38 -4.37
N LEU A 83 12.77 5.99 -4.16
CA LEU A 83 11.89 5.67 -3.05
C LEU A 83 10.93 4.56 -3.51
N LEU A 84 11.30 3.31 -3.23
CA LEU A 84 10.60 2.14 -3.79
C LEU A 84 9.32 1.78 -3.04
N GLU A 85 9.19 2.16 -1.78
CA GLU A 85 8.06 1.81 -0.92
C GLU A 85 7.79 2.94 0.09
N VAL A 86 6.58 2.98 0.64
CA VAL A 86 6.23 3.87 1.76
C VAL A 86 6.43 3.11 3.08
N PRO A 87 6.95 3.75 4.15
CA PRO A 87 7.07 3.11 5.46
C PRO A 87 5.71 2.63 5.98
N TYR A 88 5.57 1.31 6.13
CA TYR A 88 4.32 0.65 6.52
C TYR A 88 4.17 0.43 8.04
N PHE A 89 5.29 0.40 8.77
CA PHE A 89 5.33 -0.02 10.18
C PHE A 89 5.65 1.16 11.12
N TYR A 90 4.61 1.80 11.65
CA TYR A 90 4.71 2.79 12.73
C TYR A 90 4.64 2.15 14.11
N PHE A 91 3.97 1.00 14.20
CA PHE A 91 4.00 0.11 15.35
C PHE A 91 4.84 -1.12 15.01
N SER A 92 5.82 -1.39 15.86
CA SER A 92 6.78 -2.47 15.70
C SER A 92 6.21 -3.79 16.25
N ASN A 93 6.18 -4.83 15.42
CA ASN A 93 5.95 -6.20 15.88
C ASN A 93 7.24 -6.78 16.47
N GLY A 94 7.13 -7.48 17.59
CA GLY A 94 8.22 -8.31 18.09
C GLY A 94 8.46 -9.51 17.17
N SER A 95 9.72 -9.78 16.86
CA SER A 95 10.16 -11.01 16.20
C SER A 95 10.60 -12.04 17.24
N GLU A 96 10.44 -13.33 16.93
CA GLU A 96 11.03 -14.40 17.72
C GLU A 96 12.57 -14.30 17.74
N ASP A 97 13.16 -13.72 16.69
CA ASP A 97 14.61 -13.50 16.55
C ASP A 97 15.12 -12.25 17.29
N ASP A 98 14.23 -11.39 17.82
CA ASP A 98 14.67 -10.18 18.53
C ASP A 98 15.34 -10.53 19.86
N THR A 99 16.42 -9.83 20.17
CA THR A 99 17.02 -9.82 21.51
C THR A 99 16.08 -9.17 22.54
N ASP A 100 16.28 -9.45 23.82
CA ASP A 100 15.46 -8.85 24.89
C ASP A 100 15.55 -7.31 24.89
N GLU A 101 16.70 -6.75 24.57
CA GLU A 101 16.89 -5.30 24.44
C GLU A 101 16.09 -4.71 23.27
N GLU A 102 16.10 -5.37 22.11
CA GLU A 102 15.33 -4.97 20.93
C GLU A 102 13.82 -5.06 21.19
N ARG A 103 13.36 -6.11 21.87
CA ARG A 103 11.95 -6.25 22.28
C ARG A 103 11.53 -5.11 23.20
N ILE A 104 12.36 -4.76 24.20
CA ILE A 104 12.08 -3.65 25.12
C ILE A 104 12.05 -2.32 24.36
N ALA A 105 12.96 -2.10 23.41
CA ALA A 105 12.99 -0.88 22.60
C ALA A 105 11.71 -0.74 21.75
N LYS A 106 11.30 -1.79 21.04
CA LYS A 106 10.05 -1.83 20.26
C LYS A 106 8.81 -1.58 21.13
N LEU A 107 8.77 -2.15 22.34
CA LEU A 107 7.69 -1.90 23.28
C LEU A 107 7.61 -0.45 23.76
N LYS A 108 8.76 0.17 24.03
CA LYS A 108 8.84 1.58 24.41
C LYS A 108 8.38 2.49 23.27
N GLU A 109 8.79 2.18 22.05
CA GLU A 109 8.36 2.87 20.84
C GLU A 109 6.83 2.79 20.68
N ASN A 110 6.26 1.58 20.73
CA ASN A 110 4.81 1.38 20.64
C ASN A 110 4.04 2.14 21.74
N LEU A 111 4.54 2.09 22.98
CA LEU A 111 3.95 2.82 24.10
C LEU A 111 3.97 4.34 23.87
N TRP A 112 5.08 4.87 23.39
CA TRP A 112 5.22 6.29 23.08
C TRP A 112 4.25 6.73 21.99
N TYR A 113 4.14 5.97 20.89
CA TYR A 113 3.18 6.26 19.82
C TYR A 113 1.73 6.21 20.32
N LEU A 114 1.35 5.20 21.12
CA LEU A 114 0.01 5.16 21.71
C LEU A 114 -0.26 6.35 22.63
N ALA A 115 0.73 6.73 23.44
CA ALA A 115 0.60 7.87 24.35
C ALA A 115 0.41 9.19 23.57
N LYS A 116 1.15 9.36 22.47
CA LYS A 116 0.99 10.49 21.53
C LYS A 116 -0.44 10.51 20.96
N LEU A 117 -0.94 9.39 20.45
CA LEU A 117 -2.29 9.33 19.90
C LEU A 117 -3.39 9.62 20.95
N HIS A 118 -3.18 9.20 22.19
CA HIS A 118 -4.09 9.52 23.29
C HIS A 118 -4.01 11.00 23.71
N SER A 119 -2.81 11.60 23.76
CA SER A 119 -2.65 13.02 24.11
C SER A 119 -3.30 13.94 23.07
N GLU A 120 -3.18 13.58 21.79
CA GLU A 120 -3.80 14.26 20.64
C GLU A 120 -5.31 13.95 20.50
N LYS A 121 -5.90 13.21 21.44
CA LYS A 121 -7.34 12.86 21.46
C LYS A 121 -7.81 12.01 20.27
N TYR A 122 -6.89 11.35 19.56
CA TYR A 122 -7.22 10.36 18.54
C TYR A 122 -7.73 9.04 19.14
N LEU A 123 -7.28 8.70 20.36
CA LEU A 123 -7.77 7.57 21.14
C LEU A 123 -8.55 8.03 22.37
N SER A 124 -9.67 7.38 22.65
CA SER A 124 -10.34 7.49 23.95
C SER A 124 -9.51 6.81 25.05
N GLU A 125 -9.79 7.15 26.31
CA GLU A 125 -9.12 6.50 27.44
C GLU A 125 -9.38 4.98 27.48
N GLN A 126 -10.59 4.56 27.09
CA GLN A 126 -10.94 3.14 27.01
C GLN A 126 -10.13 2.41 25.93
N GLU A 127 -10.02 2.98 24.73
CA GLU A 127 -9.23 2.41 23.63
C GLU A 127 -7.74 2.38 23.96
N PHE A 128 -7.23 3.44 24.59
CA PHE A 128 -5.84 3.49 25.04
C PHE A 128 -5.54 2.37 26.05
N ARG A 129 -6.38 2.21 27.09
CA ARG A 129 -6.23 1.11 28.07
C ARG A 129 -6.33 -0.27 27.42
N ALA A 130 -7.25 -0.45 26.46
CA ALA A 130 -7.37 -1.69 25.71
C ALA A 130 -6.09 -2.01 24.91
N LYS A 131 -5.55 -1.03 24.18
CA LYS A 131 -4.31 -1.19 23.41
C LYS A 131 -3.07 -1.42 24.28
N LEU A 132 -3.01 -0.84 25.49
CA LEU A 132 -1.93 -1.15 26.44
C LEU A 132 -1.85 -2.65 26.77
N SER A 133 -2.99 -3.35 26.83
CA SER A 133 -3.03 -4.79 27.11
C SER A 133 -2.48 -5.67 25.98
N THR A 134 -2.42 -5.14 24.75
CA THR A 134 -1.96 -5.87 23.56
C THR A 134 -0.66 -5.29 22.96
N LEU A 135 0.11 -4.52 23.75
CA LEU A 135 1.38 -3.90 23.33
C LEU A 135 2.40 -4.88 22.73
N HIS A 136 2.39 -6.13 23.20
CA HIS A 136 3.31 -7.18 22.74
C HIS A 136 2.92 -7.79 21.39
N LYS A 137 1.69 -7.57 20.92
CA LYS A 137 1.15 -8.08 19.67
C LYS A 137 0.23 -7.02 19.03
N PRO A 138 0.78 -5.95 18.45
CA PRO A 138 0.01 -4.88 17.83
C PRO A 138 -0.54 -5.30 16.45
N ASN A 139 -1.07 -6.52 16.36
CA ASN A 139 -1.68 -7.05 15.14
C ASN A 139 -2.84 -6.13 14.74
N ASP A 140 -2.82 -5.69 13.48
CA ASP A 140 -3.76 -4.73 12.88
C ASP A 140 -3.68 -3.27 13.33
N TRP A 141 -2.73 -2.89 14.21
CA TRP A 141 -2.62 -1.48 14.62
C TRP A 141 -2.18 -0.58 13.48
N ASN A 142 -1.20 -0.98 12.68
CA ASN A 142 -0.75 -0.20 11.51
C ASN A 142 -1.88 -0.04 10.49
N ASN A 143 -2.60 -1.13 10.20
CA ASN A 143 -3.74 -1.10 9.29
C ASN A 143 -4.86 -0.18 9.81
N THR A 144 -5.18 -0.27 11.10
CA THR A 144 -6.15 0.63 11.74
C THR A 144 -5.68 2.07 11.66
N TYR A 145 -4.41 2.34 11.98
CA TYR A 145 -3.83 3.68 12.01
C TYR A 145 -3.84 4.35 10.63
N GLN A 146 -3.54 3.59 9.58
CA GLN A 146 -3.57 4.04 8.18
C GLN A 146 -4.99 4.41 7.71
N HIS A 147 -5.98 3.59 8.03
CA HIS A 147 -7.33 3.72 7.46
C HIS A 147 -8.33 4.43 8.39
N HIS A 148 -7.95 4.74 9.63
CA HIS A 148 -8.87 5.38 10.57
C HIS A 148 -9.06 6.87 10.22
N PRO A 149 -10.29 7.36 10.02
CA PRO A 149 -10.56 8.72 9.54
C PRO A 149 -9.94 9.83 10.39
N ARG A 150 -9.79 9.60 11.70
CA ARG A 150 -9.16 10.57 12.61
C ARG A 150 -7.63 10.54 12.57
N MET A 151 -7.03 9.40 12.22
CA MET A 151 -5.57 9.20 12.31
C MET A 151 -4.86 9.30 10.97
N SER A 152 -5.60 9.24 9.86
CA SER A 152 -5.05 9.31 8.49
C SER A 152 -4.16 10.53 8.25
N HIS A 153 -4.48 11.68 8.85
CA HIS A 153 -3.66 12.90 8.74
C HIS A 153 -2.31 12.75 9.47
N ASP A 154 -2.30 12.24 10.71
CA ASP A 154 -1.05 12.00 11.44
C ASP A 154 -0.21 10.91 10.75
N TYR A 155 -0.86 9.88 10.20
CA TYR A 155 -0.21 8.86 9.38
C TYR A 155 0.47 9.47 8.15
N LEU A 156 -0.24 10.33 7.40
CA LEU A 156 0.32 11.01 6.24
C LEU A 156 1.49 11.91 6.62
N LEU A 157 1.38 12.68 7.71
CA LEU A 157 2.48 13.53 8.18
C LEU A 157 3.71 12.71 8.58
N ASN A 158 3.53 11.58 9.26
CA ASN A 158 4.65 10.68 9.59
C ASN A 158 5.24 10.02 8.35
N THR A 159 4.42 9.72 7.33
CA THR A 159 4.86 9.22 6.02
C THR A 159 5.74 10.25 5.34
N ILE A 160 5.23 11.47 5.17
CA ILE A 160 5.94 12.59 4.56
C ILE A 160 7.22 12.90 5.30
N ALA A 161 7.19 12.94 6.63
CA ALA A 161 8.41 13.16 7.44
C ALA A 161 9.48 12.10 7.13
N SER A 162 9.09 10.82 7.00
CA SER A 162 10.01 9.73 6.69
C SER A 162 10.56 9.81 5.26
N LEU A 163 9.71 10.17 4.28
CA LEU A 163 10.13 10.38 2.89
C LEU A 163 11.09 11.57 2.77
N ILE A 164 10.77 12.69 3.42
CA ILE A 164 11.64 13.88 3.48
C ILE A 164 12.98 13.54 4.15
N GLN A 165 12.97 12.77 5.24
CA GLN A 165 14.21 12.34 5.89
C GLN A 165 15.06 11.44 5.00
N ALA A 166 14.44 10.55 4.22
CA ALA A 166 15.15 9.73 3.24
C ALA A 166 15.76 10.60 2.12
N MET A 167 15.04 11.62 1.64
CA MET A 167 15.56 12.59 0.68
C MET A 167 16.68 13.46 1.25
N GLY A 168 16.58 13.92 2.51
CA GLY A 168 17.64 14.68 3.18
C GLY A 168 18.96 13.91 3.42
N ARG A 169 19.07 12.68 2.90
CA ARG A 169 20.32 11.91 2.84
C ARG A 169 21.15 12.21 1.61
N ILE A 170 20.56 12.69 0.52
CA ILE A 170 21.27 13.04 -0.72
C ILE A 170 21.72 14.51 -0.79
N GLU A 171 21.44 15.32 0.25
CA GLU A 171 21.68 16.77 0.28
C GLU A 171 22.60 17.19 1.44
N ARG A 172 23.75 16.53 1.60
CA ARG A 172 24.65 16.78 2.74
C ARG A 172 26.04 17.28 2.35
N VAL A 173 26.44 17.11 1.09
CA VAL A 173 27.68 17.70 0.56
C VAL A 173 27.42 19.15 0.17
N TRP A 174 28.10 20.07 0.85
CA TRP A 174 28.00 21.53 0.65
C TRP A 174 28.75 22.03 -0.61
N LYS A 175 28.91 21.16 -1.62
CA LYS A 175 29.54 21.50 -2.90
C LYS A 175 28.50 21.41 -4.01
N PRO A 176 28.61 22.26 -5.07
CA PRO A 176 27.77 22.12 -6.25
C PRO A 176 27.89 20.70 -6.82
N ILE A 177 26.78 19.99 -6.82
CA ILE A 177 26.65 18.65 -7.38
C ILE A 177 25.89 18.73 -8.71
N PRO A 178 26.10 17.76 -9.62
CA PRO A 178 25.28 17.62 -10.82
C PRO A 178 23.80 17.43 -10.48
N ASP A 179 22.93 17.62 -11.48
CA ASP A 179 21.49 17.39 -11.34
C ASP A 179 21.19 16.02 -10.72
N GLN A 180 20.37 16.03 -9.67
CA GLN A 180 19.91 14.82 -8.99
C GLN A 180 18.55 14.40 -9.53
N SER A 181 18.34 13.09 -9.65
CA SER A 181 17.05 12.51 -10.01
C SER A 181 16.42 11.82 -8.81
N VAL A 182 15.16 12.14 -8.55
CA VAL A 182 14.34 11.46 -7.54
C VAL A 182 13.24 10.71 -8.26
N VAL A 183 13.18 9.40 -8.04
CA VAL A 183 12.15 8.52 -8.57
C VAL A 183 11.31 8.02 -7.40
N LEU A 184 10.01 8.26 -7.48
CA LEU A 184 9.04 7.86 -6.47
C LEU A 184 8.28 6.63 -6.95
N CYS A 185 8.05 5.68 -6.05
CA CYS A 185 6.96 4.75 -6.23
C CYS A 185 5.61 5.47 -6.16
N ARG A 186 4.57 4.79 -6.59
CA ARG A 186 3.22 5.32 -6.71
C ARG A 186 2.68 5.80 -5.36
N GLU A 187 2.88 5.00 -4.31
CA GLU A 187 2.41 5.30 -2.95
C GLU A 187 3.12 6.54 -2.38
N ALA A 188 4.43 6.67 -2.63
CA ALA A 188 5.20 7.84 -2.21
C ALA A 188 4.77 9.11 -2.98
N TYR A 189 4.51 8.98 -4.29
CA TYR A 189 3.97 10.06 -5.11
C TYR A 189 2.60 10.52 -4.58
N HIS A 190 1.69 9.59 -4.32
CA HIS A 190 0.37 9.88 -3.74
C HIS A 190 0.44 10.51 -2.36
N ALA A 191 1.37 10.08 -1.51
CA ALA A 191 1.58 10.74 -0.22
C ALA A 191 1.95 12.22 -0.42
N PHE A 192 2.92 12.52 -1.29
CA PHE A 192 3.28 13.92 -1.59
C PHE A 192 2.15 14.70 -2.25
N GLN A 193 1.37 14.07 -3.12
CA GLN A 193 0.20 14.68 -3.74
C GLN A 193 -0.88 15.04 -2.70
N GLN A 194 -1.19 14.15 -1.75
CA GLN A 194 -2.10 14.47 -0.63
C GLN A 194 -1.51 15.58 0.25
N PHE A 195 -0.20 15.54 0.49
CA PHE A 195 0.46 16.58 1.26
C PHE A 195 0.44 17.95 0.59
N LEU A 196 0.16 18.06 -0.70
CA LEU A 196 -0.10 19.32 -1.42
C LEU A 196 -1.56 19.80 -1.28
N GLY A 197 -2.44 19.02 -0.63
CA GLY A 197 -3.81 19.41 -0.34
C GLY A 197 -3.93 20.68 0.51
N PRO A 198 -5.04 21.42 0.43
CA PRO A 198 -5.24 22.68 1.14
C PRO A 198 -5.17 22.54 2.68
N GLU A 199 -5.49 21.36 3.21
CA GLU A 199 -5.43 21.05 4.63
C GLU A 199 -4.02 21.16 5.24
N PHE A 200 -2.97 21.15 4.41
CA PHE A 200 -1.58 21.28 4.85
C PHE A 200 -0.92 22.61 4.43
N ASP A 201 -1.67 23.58 3.86
CA ASP A 201 -1.14 24.87 3.40
C ASP A 201 -0.38 25.61 4.52
N ASP A 202 -0.99 25.75 5.70
CA ASP A 202 -0.39 26.43 6.85
C ASP A 202 0.92 25.75 7.27
N LEU A 203 0.94 24.41 7.29
CA LEU A 203 2.12 23.65 7.66
C LEU A 203 3.24 23.83 6.62
N ARG A 204 2.91 23.80 5.32
CA ARG A 204 3.88 24.04 4.25
C ARG A 204 4.44 25.45 4.32
N TYR A 205 3.60 26.46 4.53
CA TYR A 205 4.03 27.85 4.69
C TYR A 205 4.99 28.03 5.86
N ILE A 206 4.67 27.47 7.04
CA ILE A 206 5.54 27.54 8.22
C ILE A 206 6.89 26.85 7.98
N ARG A 207 6.89 25.76 7.22
CA ARG A 207 8.07 24.92 6.99
C ARG A 207 8.88 25.32 5.76
N GLU A 208 8.35 26.13 4.85
CA GLU A 208 9.00 26.58 3.62
C GLU A 208 10.47 26.97 3.79
N PRO A 209 10.88 27.75 4.83
CA PRO A 209 12.28 28.14 5.01
C PRO A 209 13.23 26.98 5.37
N MET A 210 12.67 25.85 5.82
CA MET A 210 13.41 24.65 6.23
C MET A 210 13.38 23.56 5.16
N ILE A 211 12.62 23.74 4.08
CA ILE A 211 12.49 22.77 2.99
C ILE A 211 13.69 22.93 2.06
N SER A 212 14.34 21.81 1.73
CA SER A 212 15.47 21.79 0.83
C SER A 212 15.09 22.06 -0.62
N HIS A 213 16.05 22.48 -1.44
CA HIS A 213 15.79 22.83 -2.83
C HIS A 213 15.30 21.64 -3.67
N ASN A 214 15.79 20.42 -3.44
CA ASN A 214 15.27 19.26 -4.16
C ASN A 214 13.83 18.96 -3.75
N LEU A 215 13.50 19.10 -2.46
CA LEU A 215 12.14 18.91 -1.99
C LEU A 215 11.18 19.97 -2.55
N GLN A 216 11.59 21.24 -2.60
CA GLN A 216 10.82 22.30 -3.27
C GLN A 216 10.57 21.96 -4.75
N THR A 217 11.62 21.54 -5.46
CA THR A 217 11.53 21.17 -6.87
C THR A 217 10.65 19.95 -7.10
N LEU A 218 10.74 18.94 -6.22
CA LEU A 218 9.88 17.76 -6.26
C LEU A 218 8.41 18.15 -6.08
N LEU A 219 8.11 18.93 -5.03
CA LEU A 219 6.75 19.38 -4.75
C LEU A 219 6.17 20.19 -5.90
N ALA A 220 6.93 21.14 -6.46
CA ALA A 220 6.50 21.93 -7.61
C ALA A 220 6.23 21.07 -8.86
N LYS A 221 7.07 20.07 -9.13
CA LYS A 221 6.86 19.12 -10.25
C LYS A 221 5.61 18.26 -10.05
N ILE A 222 5.32 17.83 -8.83
CA ILE A 222 4.10 17.09 -8.52
C ILE A 222 2.89 18.01 -8.72
N GLU A 223 2.94 19.21 -8.14
CA GLU A 223 1.87 20.22 -8.26
C GLU A 223 1.51 20.54 -9.71
N GLU A 224 2.51 20.73 -10.59
CA GLU A 224 2.30 20.98 -12.02
C GLU A 224 1.59 19.81 -12.74
N GLN A 225 1.82 18.58 -12.29
CA GLN A 225 1.25 17.38 -12.89
C GLN A 225 -0.17 17.07 -12.43
N ILE A 226 -0.58 17.51 -11.23
CA ILE A 226 -1.90 17.22 -10.64
C ILE A 226 -3.04 17.55 -11.61
N PRO A 227 -3.16 18.77 -12.18
CA PRO A 227 -4.30 19.11 -13.03
C PRO A 227 -4.37 18.28 -14.31
N GLN A 228 -3.22 17.85 -14.84
CA GLN A 228 -3.19 16.99 -16.02
C GLN A 228 -3.64 15.57 -15.68
N GLN A 229 -3.17 15.02 -14.57
CA GLN A 229 -3.56 13.70 -14.10
C GLN A 229 -5.05 13.64 -13.75
N GLU A 230 -5.58 14.61 -13.00
CA GLU A 230 -7.01 14.68 -12.69
C GLU A 230 -7.87 14.76 -13.95
N ARG A 231 -7.47 15.56 -14.94
CA ARG A 231 -8.17 15.63 -16.23
C ARG A 231 -8.13 14.31 -16.99
N MET A 232 -7.01 13.60 -16.95
CA MET A 232 -6.89 12.29 -17.60
C MET A 232 -7.68 11.21 -16.87
N ALA A 233 -7.65 11.20 -15.53
CA ALA A 233 -8.47 10.32 -14.70
C ALA A 233 -9.95 10.53 -15.01
N ARG A 234 -10.44 11.78 -14.98
CA ARG A 234 -11.84 12.11 -15.33
C ARG A 234 -12.26 11.70 -16.73
N ARG A 235 -11.35 11.74 -17.71
CA ARG A 235 -11.63 11.31 -19.09
C ARG A 235 -11.70 9.79 -19.25
N LYS A 236 -11.00 9.05 -18.39
CA LYS A 236 -10.86 7.60 -18.47
C LYS A 236 -11.61 6.86 -17.36
N GLN A 237 -12.20 7.58 -16.40
CA GLN A 237 -13.04 6.99 -15.37
C GLN A 237 -14.29 6.39 -16.00
N ASP A 238 -14.67 5.21 -15.53
CA ASP A 238 -15.89 4.56 -15.96
C ASP A 238 -16.93 4.62 -14.82
N ALA A 239 -17.82 5.60 -14.93
CA ALA A 239 -18.90 5.83 -13.98
C ALA A 239 -20.00 4.74 -14.04
N ARG A 240 -20.02 3.87 -15.07
CA ARG A 240 -21.01 2.80 -15.18
C ARG A 240 -20.94 1.82 -14.02
N LEU A 241 -19.75 1.60 -13.46
CA LEU A 241 -19.59 0.75 -12.28
C LEU A 241 -20.37 1.30 -11.08
N ALA A 242 -20.24 2.60 -10.80
CA ALA A 242 -20.93 3.26 -9.70
C ALA A 242 -22.46 3.19 -9.88
N GLU A 243 -22.95 3.45 -11.09
CA GLU A 243 -24.37 3.37 -11.42
C GLU A 243 -24.92 1.95 -11.25
N LEU A 244 -24.27 0.94 -11.84
CA LEU A 244 -24.67 -0.46 -11.73
C LEU A 244 -24.62 -0.94 -10.27
N ASN A 245 -23.62 -0.52 -9.51
CA ASN A 245 -23.48 -0.84 -8.10
C ASN A 245 -24.68 -0.34 -7.27
N GLU A 246 -25.11 0.90 -7.48
CA GLU A 246 -26.27 1.46 -6.77
C GLU A 246 -27.60 0.83 -7.21
N VAL A 247 -27.75 0.50 -8.50
CA VAL A 247 -28.92 -0.25 -8.98
C VAL A 247 -28.97 -1.65 -8.35
N CYS A 248 -27.84 -2.36 -8.34
CA CYS A 248 -27.73 -3.69 -7.73
C CYS A 248 -28.07 -3.65 -6.23
N LYS A 249 -27.48 -2.69 -5.50
CA LYS A 249 -27.76 -2.46 -4.09
C LYS A 249 -29.24 -2.21 -3.82
N ARG A 250 -29.89 -1.37 -4.63
CA ARG A 250 -31.33 -1.12 -4.50
C ARG A 250 -32.15 -2.39 -4.73
N ASN A 251 -31.83 -3.17 -5.75
CA ASN A 251 -32.53 -4.43 -6.07
C ASN A 251 -32.40 -5.46 -4.94
N ILE A 252 -31.19 -5.63 -4.39
CA ILE A 252 -30.93 -6.54 -3.26
C ILE A 252 -31.66 -6.08 -2.00
N THR A 253 -31.59 -4.81 -1.65
CA THR A 253 -32.31 -4.28 -0.47
C THR A 253 -33.81 -4.50 -0.59
N GLN A 254 -34.41 -4.16 -1.74
CA GLN A 254 -35.84 -4.39 -1.98
C GLN A 254 -36.20 -5.89 -1.93
N PHE A 255 -35.31 -6.78 -2.36
CA PHE A 255 -35.53 -8.21 -2.28
C PHE A 255 -35.53 -8.71 -0.83
N ILE A 256 -34.61 -8.24 0.00
CA ILE A 256 -34.55 -8.58 1.43
C ILE A 256 -35.82 -8.08 2.14
N GLU A 257 -36.24 -6.84 1.87
CA GLU A 257 -37.50 -6.30 2.42
C GLU A 257 -38.73 -7.13 2.00
N ARG A 258 -38.76 -7.62 0.75
CA ARG A 258 -39.80 -8.54 0.28
C ARG A 258 -39.75 -9.88 1.01
N PHE A 259 -38.57 -10.35 1.37
CA PHE A 259 -38.40 -11.58 2.13
C PHE A 259 -39.04 -11.49 3.52
N ASP A 260 -38.91 -10.34 4.18
CA ASP A 260 -39.47 -10.09 5.52
C ASP A 260 -40.99 -9.88 5.52
N THR A 261 -41.53 -9.33 4.42
CA THR A 261 -42.95 -8.97 4.32
C THR A 261 -43.87 -10.11 3.87
N ILE A 262 -43.34 -11.19 3.31
CA ILE A 262 -44.17 -12.29 2.78
C ILE A 262 -44.61 -13.27 3.87
N ARG A 263 -45.94 -13.42 4.00
CA ARG A 263 -46.62 -14.34 4.92
C ARG A 263 -47.00 -15.70 4.32
N SER A 264 -47.01 -15.87 2.99
CA SER A 264 -47.43 -17.10 2.30
C SER A 264 -46.26 -18.07 2.05
N GLN A 265 -46.50 -19.39 2.08
CA GLN A 265 -45.46 -20.40 1.80
C GLN A 265 -45.07 -20.48 0.31
N ALA A 266 -46.01 -20.25 -0.61
CA ALA A 266 -45.78 -20.37 -2.05
C ALA A 266 -44.86 -19.27 -2.60
N ASP A 267 -45.02 -18.03 -2.14
CA ASP A 267 -44.18 -16.92 -2.60
C ASP A 267 -42.79 -16.95 -1.97
N ARG A 268 -42.66 -17.48 -0.74
CA ARG A 268 -41.36 -17.77 -0.11
C ARG A 268 -40.55 -18.80 -0.91
N GLY A 269 -41.21 -19.80 -1.51
CA GLY A 269 -40.56 -20.79 -2.37
C GLY A 269 -39.88 -20.15 -3.59
N LYS A 270 -40.58 -19.24 -4.27
CA LYS A 270 -40.05 -18.51 -5.44
C LYS A 270 -38.89 -17.59 -5.08
N LEU A 271 -39.00 -16.81 -4.00
CA LEU A 271 -37.91 -15.95 -3.55
C LEU A 271 -36.65 -16.76 -3.19
N ARG A 272 -36.81 -17.88 -2.48
CA ARG A 272 -35.69 -18.76 -2.15
C ARG A 272 -35.01 -19.34 -3.40
N GLN A 273 -35.77 -19.65 -4.45
CA GLN A 273 -35.21 -20.10 -5.72
C GLN A 273 -34.37 -19.01 -6.39
N ILE A 274 -34.86 -17.77 -6.42
CA ILE A 274 -34.12 -16.64 -6.99
C ILE A 274 -32.82 -16.40 -6.19
N TRP A 275 -32.91 -16.36 -4.86
CA TRP A 275 -31.75 -16.19 -3.97
C TRP A 275 -30.71 -17.30 -4.18
N ARG A 276 -31.16 -18.55 -4.24
CA ARG A 276 -30.28 -19.70 -4.48
C ARG A 276 -29.63 -19.62 -5.86
N ARG A 277 -30.38 -19.20 -6.89
CA ARG A 277 -29.84 -19.05 -8.25
C ARG A 277 -28.77 -17.96 -8.30
N LEU A 278 -29.03 -16.78 -7.72
CA LEU A 278 -28.04 -15.70 -7.63
C LEU A 278 -26.74 -16.17 -6.99
N ARG A 279 -26.83 -16.89 -5.87
CA ARG A 279 -25.66 -17.43 -5.16
C ARG A 279 -24.89 -18.48 -5.95
N ILE A 280 -25.60 -19.44 -6.55
CA ILE A 280 -24.96 -20.48 -7.37
C ILE A 280 -24.29 -19.83 -8.59
N ALA A 281 -24.97 -18.90 -9.27
CA ALA A 281 -24.40 -18.18 -10.40
C ALA A 281 -23.17 -17.36 -9.98
N ALA A 282 -23.20 -16.74 -8.80
CA ALA A 282 -22.05 -16.02 -8.24
C ALA A 282 -20.86 -16.95 -7.98
N LEU A 283 -21.06 -18.07 -7.29
CA LEU A 283 -20.01 -19.06 -6.96
C LEU A 283 -19.40 -19.71 -8.21
N ARG A 284 -20.17 -19.85 -9.29
CA ARG A 284 -19.73 -20.40 -10.57
C ARG A 284 -19.16 -19.38 -11.54
N HIS A 285 -19.17 -18.09 -11.17
CA HIS A 285 -18.84 -16.98 -12.07
C HIS A 285 -19.59 -17.07 -13.40
N ASP A 286 -20.85 -17.51 -13.36
CA ASP A 286 -21.68 -17.66 -14.55
C ASP A 286 -22.19 -16.29 -15.01
N PHE A 287 -21.28 -15.43 -15.47
CA PHE A 287 -21.57 -14.04 -15.85
C PHE A 287 -22.62 -13.91 -16.97
N ALA A 288 -22.90 -15.00 -17.69
CA ALA A 288 -23.93 -15.08 -18.71
C ALA A 288 -25.34 -15.38 -18.14
N ASP A 289 -25.48 -15.70 -16.85
CA ASP A 289 -26.78 -15.96 -16.23
C ASP A 289 -27.67 -14.70 -16.27
N ASN A 290 -28.86 -14.85 -16.85
CA ASN A 290 -29.82 -13.74 -17.01
C ASN A 290 -30.21 -13.10 -15.67
N THR A 291 -30.25 -13.87 -14.58
CA THR A 291 -30.57 -13.33 -13.26
C THR A 291 -29.45 -12.41 -12.74
N LEU A 292 -28.18 -12.67 -13.06
CA LEU A 292 -27.11 -11.72 -12.71
C LEU A 292 -27.21 -10.41 -13.52
N GLN A 293 -27.58 -10.51 -14.80
CA GLN A 293 -27.80 -9.35 -15.67
C GLN A 293 -29.01 -8.50 -15.25
N GLU A 294 -30.15 -9.14 -14.98
CA GLU A 294 -31.38 -8.50 -14.49
C GLU A 294 -31.16 -7.72 -13.18
N TRP A 295 -30.19 -8.15 -12.38
CA TRP A 295 -29.89 -7.57 -11.08
C TRP A 295 -28.73 -6.57 -11.10
N SER A 296 -28.24 -6.21 -12.31
CA SER A 296 -27.08 -5.34 -12.50
C SER A 296 -25.85 -5.80 -11.70
N ALA A 297 -25.71 -7.11 -11.51
CA ALA A 297 -24.67 -7.70 -10.67
C ALA A 297 -23.30 -7.76 -11.35
N VAL A 298 -23.25 -7.60 -12.67
CA VAL A 298 -22.08 -7.84 -13.51
C VAL A 298 -21.64 -6.54 -14.18
N TYR A 299 -20.33 -6.34 -14.26
CA TYR A 299 -19.71 -5.19 -14.91
C TYR A 299 -18.50 -5.62 -15.76
N ASN A 300 -18.42 -5.09 -16.97
CA ASN A 300 -17.28 -5.29 -17.86
C ASN A 300 -16.33 -4.10 -17.73
N SER A 301 -15.28 -4.28 -16.95
CA SER A 301 -14.24 -3.28 -16.70
C SER A 301 -13.05 -3.47 -17.64
N PRO A 302 -12.71 -2.46 -18.46
CA PRO A 302 -11.45 -2.47 -19.19
C PRO A 302 -10.23 -2.25 -18.26
N ASN A 303 -10.47 -1.90 -17.00
CA ASN A 303 -9.44 -1.48 -16.04
C ASN A 303 -9.06 -2.58 -15.03
N VAL A 304 -9.54 -3.81 -15.20
CA VAL A 304 -9.08 -4.95 -14.38
C VAL A 304 -7.63 -5.25 -14.73
N HIS A 305 -6.76 -5.23 -13.72
CA HIS A 305 -5.34 -5.56 -13.88
C HIS A 305 -4.88 -6.41 -12.70
N ASN A 306 -4.32 -7.59 -12.99
CA ASN A 306 -3.81 -8.54 -11.99
C ASN A 306 -4.80 -8.82 -10.83
N GLY A 307 -6.10 -8.86 -11.13
CA GLY A 307 -7.13 -9.11 -10.11
C GLY A 307 -7.51 -7.95 -9.23
N GLU A 308 -7.08 -6.75 -9.60
CA GLU A 308 -7.43 -5.51 -8.92
C GLU A 308 -8.19 -4.58 -9.84
N VAL A 309 -9.12 -3.84 -9.24
CA VAL A 309 -9.77 -2.69 -9.85
C VAL A 309 -9.54 -1.50 -8.95
N TYR A 310 -9.00 -0.41 -9.49
CA TYR A 310 -8.89 0.83 -8.73
C TYR A 310 -10.21 1.56 -8.75
N LEU A 311 -10.69 1.90 -7.56
CA LEU A 311 -11.97 2.56 -7.35
C LEU A 311 -11.77 3.95 -6.76
N SER A 312 -12.46 4.95 -7.30
CA SER A 312 -12.65 6.23 -6.61
C SER A 312 -13.51 6.03 -5.34
N PRO A 313 -13.58 7.02 -4.43
CA PRO A 313 -14.49 6.98 -3.29
C PRO A 313 -15.96 6.73 -3.68
N ASP A 314 -16.35 7.17 -4.87
CA ASP A 314 -17.69 7.02 -5.43
C ASP A 314 -17.90 5.71 -6.23
N TYR A 315 -16.97 4.75 -6.13
CA TYR A 315 -17.01 3.46 -6.83
C TYR A 315 -16.92 3.54 -8.36
N GLU A 316 -16.33 4.60 -8.90
CA GLU A 316 -15.99 4.68 -10.33
C GLU A 316 -14.72 3.88 -10.60
N SER A 317 -14.66 3.17 -11.75
CA SER A 317 -13.47 2.42 -12.11
C SER A 317 -12.41 3.33 -12.74
N LEU A 318 -11.19 3.30 -12.20
CA LEU A 318 -10.03 4.06 -12.67
C LEU A 318 -9.00 3.13 -13.33
N PRO A 319 -8.33 3.57 -14.42
CA PRO A 319 -7.17 2.86 -14.94
C PRO A 319 -6.01 2.89 -13.93
N ILE A 320 -5.21 1.82 -13.86
CA ILE A 320 -4.09 1.68 -12.92
C ILE A 320 -3.06 2.81 -12.96
N ASN A 321 -2.83 3.43 -14.12
CA ASN A 321 -1.87 4.53 -14.29
C ASN A 321 -2.49 5.92 -14.07
N HIS A 322 -3.76 6.00 -13.67
CA HIS A 322 -4.53 7.24 -13.51
C HIS A 322 -5.37 7.20 -12.24
N ASP A 323 -4.92 6.42 -11.27
CA ASP A 323 -5.54 6.38 -9.96
C ASP A 323 -5.27 7.68 -9.21
N GLN A 324 -6.04 7.92 -8.16
CA GLN A 324 -6.00 9.15 -7.38
C GLN A 324 -5.60 8.84 -5.95
N PRO A 325 -5.14 9.81 -5.15
CA PRO A 325 -4.65 9.51 -3.81
C PRO A 325 -5.71 8.92 -2.86
N ASP A 326 -6.97 9.22 -3.08
CA ASP A 326 -8.13 8.70 -2.35
C ASP A 326 -8.73 7.43 -2.97
N SER A 327 -8.18 7.00 -4.11
CA SER A 327 -8.59 5.75 -4.75
C SER A 327 -8.06 4.56 -3.98
N ARG A 328 -8.78 3.44 -4.05
CA ARG A 328 -8.41 2.19 -3.39
C ARG A 328 -8.27 1.06 -4.39
N ALA A 329 -7.27 0.22 -4.18
CA ALA A 329 -7.17 -1.07 -4.85
C ALA A 329 -8.23 -2.01 -4.29
N TRP A 330 -9.16 -2.44 -5.13
CA TRP A 330 -10.13 -3.47 -4.77
C TRP A 330 -9.66 -4.83 -5.30
N ARG A 331 -9.13 -5.66 -4.40
CA ARG A 331 -8.71 -7.04 -4.69
C ARG A 331 -9.92 -7.94 -4.84
N LEU A 332 -10.17 -8.43 -6.07
CA LEU A 332 -11.31 -9.29 -6.39
C LEU A 332 -11.20 -10.66 -5.70
N ASN A 333 -9.99 -11.21 -5.63
CA ASN A 333 -9.71 -12.52 -5.05
C ASN A 333 -9.64 -12.56 -3.53
N ALA A 334 -9.73 -11.42 -2.83
CA ALA A 334 -9.59 -11.39 -1.37
C ALA A 334 -10.61 -12.31 -0.63
N VAL A 335 -11.78 -12.55 -1.22
CA VAL A 335 -12.80 -13.46 -0.67
C VAL A 335 -12.46 -14.95 -0.85
N TYR A 336 -11.53 -15.27 -1.74
CA TYR A 336 -11.10 -16.64 -2.06
C TYR A 336 -9.82 -17.05 -1.33
N ASP A 337 -9.15 -16.14 -0.62
CA ASP A 337 -7.95 -16.46 0.17
C ASP A 337 -8.23 -17.65 1.12
N VAL A 338 -9.41 -17.68 1.76
CA VAL A 338 -9.86 -18.78 2.65
C VAL A 338 -10.04 -20.12 1.91
N VAL A 339 -10.51 -20.08 0.66
CA VAL A 339 -10.71 -21.29 -0.16
C VAL A 339 -9.37 -21.84 -0.64
N SER A 340 -8.45 -20.95 -1.01
CA SER A 340 -7.13 -21.30 -1.53
C SER A 340 -6.25 -21.96 -0.47
N ASP A 341 -6.34 -21.50 0.77
CA ASP A 341 -5.53 -21.97 1.88
C ASP A 341 -6.00 -23.30 2.49
N ASN A 342 -7.22 -23.75 2.15
CA ASN A 342 -7.83 -24.95 2.75
C ASN A 342 -8.16 -26.03 1.71
N HIS A 343 -7.41 -27.13 1.76
CA HIS A 343 -7.57 -28.25 0.83
C HIS A 343 -8.98 -28.86 0.80
N THR A 344 -9.62 -29.03 1.96
CA THR A 344 -10.96 -29.63 2.07
C THR A 344 -12.02 -28.74 1.41
N ILE A 345 -11.96 -27.43 1.64
CA ILE A 345 -12.89 -26.46 1.05
C ILE A 345 -12.68 -26.44 -0.47
N ARG A 346 -11.43 -26.46 -0.92
CA ARG A 346 -11.09 -26.52 -2.35
C ARG A 346 -11.65 -27.78 -3.03
N GLU A 347 -11.53 -28.95 -2.41
CA GLU A 347 -12.14 -30.18 -2.96
C GLU A 347 -13.67 -30.09 -3.03
N TYR A 348 -14.30 -29.49 -2.01
CA TYR A 348 -15.75 -29.27 -2.01
C TYR A 348 -16.18 -28.34 -3.15
N PHE A 349 -15.50 -27.20 -3.34
CA PHE A 349 -15.76 -26.25 -4.43
C PHE A 349 -15.60 -26.94 -5.80
N ALA A 350 -14.52 -27.70 -5.99
CA ALA A 350 -14.27 -28.48 -7.21
C ALA A 350 -15.43 -29.44 -7.53
N LYS A 351 -15.93 -30.15 -6.52
CA LYS A 351 -17.01 -31.13 -6.67
C LYS A 351 -18.34 -30.49 -7.08
N HIS A 352 -18.59 -29.25 -6.67
CA HIS A 352 -19.83 -28.51 -6.97
C HIS A 352 -19.72 -27.63 -8.22
N GLY A 353 -18.52 -27.58 -8.81
CA GLY A 353 -18.17 -26.76 -9.98
C GLY A 353 -18.16 -25.28 -9.65
N TYR A 354 -17.75 -24.91 -8.44
CA TYR A 354 -17.55 -23.51 -8.03
C TYR A 354 -16.12 -23.08 -8.35
N GLU A 355 -15.95 -21.80 -8.63
CA GLU A 355 -14.66 -21.21 -8.95
C GLU A 355 -13.82 -20.93 -7.71
N PHE A 356 -12.50 -20.95 -7.87
CA PHE A 356 -11.53 -20.74 -6.78
C PHE A 356 -10.97 -19.33 -6.74
N ASP A 357 -11.10 -18.59 -7.83
CA ASP A 357 -10.60 -17.25 -8.03
C ASP A 357 -11.31 -16.64 -9.24
N PHE A 358 -11.11 -15.34 -9.47
CA PHE A 358 -11.40 -14.74 -10.77
C PHE A 358 -10.24 -15.09 -11.71
N ASP A 359 -10.55 -15.65 -12.88
CA ASP A 359 -9.56 -15.92 -13.91
C ASP A 359 -8.95 -14.60 -14.42
N MET A 360 -7.68 -14.38 -14.09
CA MET A 360 -6.98 -13.13 -14.38
C MET A 360 -6.45 -13.05 -15.82
N ASP A 361 -6.44 -14.16 -16.56
CA ASP A 361 -5.89 -14.26 -17.91
C ASP A 361 -6.90 -13.89 -19.00
N GLY A 362 -7.75 -12.90 -18.73
CA GLY A 362 -8.62 -12.28 -19.74
C GLY A 362 -10.01 -11.87 -19.27
N ALA A 363 -10.41 -12.17 -18.03
CA ALA A 363 -11.70 -11.74 -17.53
C ALA A 363 -11.73 -10.21 -17.30
N LYS A 364 -12.34 -9.49 -18.25
CA LYS A 364 -12.74 -8.10 -18.07
C LYS A 364 -14.06 -7.99 -17.29
N ILE A 365 -14.72 -9.11 -17.06
CA ILE A 365 -16.04 -9.16 -16.44
C ILE A 365 -15.88 -9.51 -14.97
N VAL A 366 -16.44 -8.67 -14.12
CA VAL A 366 -16.38 -8.79 -12.66
C VAL A 366 -17.77 -8.55 -12.07
N PHE A 367 -17.97 -8.91 -10.82
CA PHE A 367 -19.16 -8.47 -10.10
C PHE A 367 -19.05 -7.00 -9.71
N VAL A 368 -20.18 -6.32 -9.54
CA VAL A 368 -20.19 -4.99 -8.93
C VAL A 368 -19.85 -5.07 -7.43
N PRO A 369 -19.23 -4.03 -6.84
CA PRO A 369 -18.73 -4.05 -5.46
C PRO A 369 -19.72 -4.55 -4.41
N TYR A 370 -20.96 -4.06 -4.45
CA TYR A 370 -22.00 -4.44 -3.50
C TYR A 370 -22.43 -5.89 -3.67
N PHE A 371 -22.54 -6.39 -4.90
CA PHE A 371 -22.88 -7.79 -5.16
C PHE A 371 -21.77 -8.73 -4.69
N HIS A 372 -20.51 -8.38 -4.97
CA HIS A 372 -19.34 -9.12 -4.49
C HIS A 372 -19.32 -9.20 -2.96
N GLN A 373 -19.55 -8.06 -2.28
CA GLN A 373 -19.57 -8.01 -0.83
C GLN A 373 -20.77 -8.74 -0.21
N ALA A 374 -21.99 -8.52 -0.71
CA ALA A 374 -23.21 -8.98 -0.06
C ALA A 374 -23.60 -10.42 -0.45
N ILE A 375 -23.34 -10.82 -1.69
CA ILE A 375 -23.79 -12.12 -2.23
C ILE A 375 -22.62 -13.08 -2.33
N LEU A 376 -21.54 -12.71 -3.03
CA LEU A 376 -20.43 -13.63 -3.28
C LEU A 376 -19.70 -13.99 -1.98
N SER A 377 -19.27 -12.98 -1.21
CA SER A 377 -18.57 -13.19 0.07
C SER A 377 -19.42 -14.01 1.06
N GLY A 378 -20.72 -13.71 1.15
CA GLY A 378 -21.65 -14.47 1.96
C GLY A 378 -21.82 -15.92 1.49
N ALA A 379 -21.94 -16.14 0.17
CA ALA A 379 -22.05 -17.48 -0.40
C ALA A 379 -20.78 -18.31 -0.18
N ILE A 380 -19.60 -17.73 -0.35
CA ILE A 380 -18.32 -18.40 -0.05
C ILE A 380 -18.27 -18.74 1.43
N GLY A 381 -18.56 -17.78 2.31
CA GLY A 381 -18.55 -18.00 3.75
C GLY A 381 -19.48 -19.14 4.20
N GLU A 382 -20.67 -19.25 3.61
CA GLU A 382 -21.60 -20.34 3.93
C GLU A 382 -21.14 -21.72 3.42
N GLU A 383 -20.50 -21.79 2.25
CA GLU A 383 -20.01 -23.06 1.69
C GLU A 383 -18.63 -23.46 2.24
N ALA A 384 -17.93 -22.53 2.91
CA ALA A 384 -16.60 -22.70 3.49
C ALA A 384 -16.61 -23.07 4.99
N ILE A 385 -17.78 -23.05 5.65
CA ILE A 385 -18.01 -23.54 7.03
C ILE A 385 -18.39 -25.01 6.97
#